data_AF-A0A2S4ZNF0-F1
#
_entry.id   AF-A0A2S4ZNF0-F1
#
_cell.length_a   1.000
_cell.length_b   1.000
_cell.length_c   1.000
_cell.angle_alpha   90.00
_cell.angle_beta   90.00
_cell.angle_gamma   90.00
#
_symmetry.space_group_name_H-M   'P 1'
#
loop_
_entity.id
_entity.type
_entity.pdbx_description
1 polymer ?
#
loop_
_entity_poly.entity_id
_entity_poly.type
_entity_poly.pdbx_seq_one_letter_code
_entity_poly.pdbx_strand_id
1 'polypeptide(L)' 'MAHNTVDPATITPDMAAQIRTWRCDEEYTWRAVAQAASHLWGSEWGSNQLYGEDLCVAAAKVLGENPYEEPWN' A
#
# COMPACT_ATOMS: atom_id res chain seq x y z
N MET A 1 -3.28 17.03 -1.01
CA MET A 1 -4.42 16.56 -1.81
C MET A 1 -4.35 15.05 -1.74
N ALA A 2 -5.39 14.35 -1.27
CA ALA A 2 -5.39 12.89 -1.31
C ALA A 2 -5.46 12.49 -2.79
N HIS A 3 -4.36 11.96 -3.31
CA HIS A 3 -4.41 11.22 -4.55
C HIS A 3 -5.25 9.96 -4.24
N ASN A 4 -6.25 9.68 -5.05
CA ASN A 4 -7.18 8.57 -4.81
C ASN A 4 -6.96 7.53 -5.90
N THR A 5 -5.70 7.12 -6.09
CA THR A 5 -5.33 6.14 -7.14
C THR A 5 -5.74 4.72 -6.75
N VAL A 6 -6.01 4.49 -5.46
CA VAL A 6 -6.50 3.23 -4.90
C VAL A 6 -7.80 3.49 -4.15
N ASP A 7 -8.87 2.79 -4.52
CA ASP A 7 -10.08 2.72 -3.72
C ASP A 7 -9.89 1.64 -2.63
N PRO A 8 -9.96 1.96 -1.33
CA PRO A 8 -9.84 0.96 -0.27
C PRO A 8 -10.83 -0.20 -0.40
N ALA A 9 -11.99 0.02 -1.03
CA ALA A 9 -12.97 -1.05 -1.25
C ALA A 9 -12.49 -2.15 -2.21
N THR A 10 -11.44 -1.90 -3.01
CA THR A 10 -10.85 -2.91 -3.90
C THR A 10 -9.70 -3.69 -3.26
N ILE A 11 -9.23 -3.26 -2.08
CA ILE A 11 -8.19 -3.95 -1.32
C ILE A 11 -8.84 -4.97 -0.39
N THR A 12 -8.51 -6.25 -0.58
CA THR A 12 -8.96 -7.31 0.33
C THR A 12 -8.13 -7.31 1.62
N PRO A 13 -8.63 -7.91 2.73
CA PRO A 13 -7.85 -8.03 3.95
C PRO A 13 -6.50 -8.74 3.77
N ASP A 14 -6.44 -9.76 2.91
CA ASP A 14 -5.18 -10.48 2.61
C ASP A 14 -4.18 -9.58 1.87
N MET A 15 -4.66 -8.77 0.91
CA MET A 15 -3.82 -7.78 0.23
C MET A 15 -3.32 -6.73 1.22
N ALA A 16 -4.18 -6.24 2.11
CA ALA A 16 -3.82 -5.26 3.12
C ALA A 16 -2.75 -5.81 4.08
N ALA A 17 -2.89 -7.05 4.55
CA ALA A 17 -1.90 -7.71 5.38
C ALA A 17 -0.54 -7.84 4.66
N GLN A 18 -0.55 -8.24 3.39
CA GLN A 18 0.69 -8.34 2.60
C GLN A 18 1.36 -6.97 2.38
N ILE A 19 0.59 -5.92 2.09
CA ILE A 19 1.10 -4.55 1.94
C ILE A 19 1.72 -4.07 3.27
N ARG A 20 1.07 -4.37 4.39
CA ARG A 20 1.59 -4.05 5.73
C ARG A 20 2.92 -4.76 5.98
N THR A 21 3.03 -6.05 5.66
CA THR A 21 4.29 -6.80 5.80
C THR A 21 5.41 -6.17 4.96
N TRP A 22 5.16 -5.85 3.70
CA TRP A 22 6.16 -5.16 2.87
C TRP A 22 6.59 -3.83 3.48
N ARG A 23 5.63 -2.97 3.86
CA ARG A 23 5.93 -1.63 4.33
C ARG A 23 6.60 -1.61 5.71
N CYS A 24 6.08 -2.41 6.64
CA CYS A 24 6.37 -2.29 8.07
C CYS A 24 7.40 -3.31 8.55
N ASP A 25 7.37 -4.53 8.00
CA ASP A 25 8.22 -5.64 8.48
C ASP A 25 9.44 -5.84 7.57
N GLU A 26 9.30 -5.62 6.26
CA GLU A 26 10.38 -5.72 5.26
C GLU A 26 10.98 -4.36 4.85
N GLU A 27 10.50 -3.26 5.46
CA GLU A 27 11.00 -1.89 5.27
C GLU A 27 10.97 -1.40 3.80
N TYR A 28 10.01 -1.89 3.00
CA TYR A 28 9.88 -1.44 1.63
C TYR A 28 9.55 0.07 1.59
N THR A 29 10.25 0.78 0.71
CA THR A 29 9.83 2.14 0.32
C THR A 29 8.48 2.08 -0.40
N TRP A 30 7.74 3.18 -0.45
CA TRP A 30 6.47 3.24 -1.20
C TRP A 30 6.63 2.82 -2.68
N ARG A 31 7.74 3.19 -3.32
CA ARG A 31 8.05 2.75 -4.70
C ARG A 31 8.23 1.24 -4.80
N ALA A 32 8.85 0.62 -3.81
CA ALA A 32 9.03 -0.83 -3.76
C ALA A 32 7.69 -1.55 -3.52
N VAL A 33 6.83 -1.02 -2.63
CA VAL A 33 5.45 -1.50 -2.45
C VAL A 33 4.67 -1.44 -3.77
N ALA A 34 4.72 -0.31 -4.46
CA ALA A 34 4.08 -0.14 -5.77
C ALA A 34 4.56 -1.17 -6.79
N GLN A 35 5.88 -1.37 -6.88
CA GLN A 35 6.48 -2.36 -7.79
C GLN A 35 6.04 -3.78 -7.46
N ALA A 36 6.07 -4.16 -6.18
CA ALA A 36 5.66 -5.47 -5.72
C ALA A 36 4.17 -5.74 -5.99
N ALA A 37 3.31 -4.77 -5.68
CA ALA A 37 1.89 -4.85 -5.98
C ALA A 37 1.61 -4.94 -7.50
N SER A 38 2.36 -4.21 -8.32
CA SER A 38 2.23 -4.27 -9.78
C SER A 38 2.65 -5.63 -10.33
N HIS A 39 3.73 -6.22 -9.80
CA HIS A 39 4.14 -7.57 -10.17
C HIS A 39 3.18 -8.65 -9.69
N LEU A 40 2.65 -8.54 -8.47
CA LEU A 40 1.84 -9.57 -7.86
C LEU A 40 0.37 -9.53 -8.33
N TRP A 41 -0.19 -8.34 -8.53
CA TRP A 41 -1.62 -8.14 -8.84
C TRP A 41 -1.87 -7.46 -10.20
N GLY A 42 -0.83 -7.18 -10.97
CA GLY A 42 -0.97 -6.74 -12.37
C GLY A 42 -1.36 -5.27 -12.55
N SER A 43 -1.00 -4.40 -11.62
CA SER A 43 -1.23 -2.96 -11.76
C SER A 43 -0.32 -2.32 -12.82
N GLU A 44 -0.85 -1.40 -13.61
CA GLU A 44 -0.11 -0.64 -14.63
C GLU A 44 0.78 0.47 -14.04
N TRP A 45 0.65 0.75 -12.74
CA TRP A 45 1.36 1.86 -12.09
C TRP A 45 2.86 1.60 -11.84
N GLY A 46 3.32 0.33 -11.94
CA GLY A 46 4.72 -0.02 -11.75
C GLY A 46 5.26 0.45 -10.40
N SER A 47 6.45 1.06 -10.37
CA SER A 47 7.08 1.63 -9.17
C SER A 47 6.63 3.08 -8.85
N ASN A 48 5.43 3.48 -9.28
CA ASN A 48 4.92 4.83 -9.01
C ASN A 48 4.80 5.08 -7.49
N GLN A 49 5.47 6.13 -7.02
CA GLN A 49 5.54 6.44 -5.58
C GLN A 49 4.17 6.77 -4.98
N LEU A 50 3.35 7.58 -5.65
CA LEU A 50 2.03 7.99 -5.15
C LEU A 50 1.09 6.79 -5.07
N TYR A 51 1.16 5.89 -6.06
CA TYR A 51 0.40 4.65 -6.02
C TYR A 51 0.81 3.77 -4.83
N GLY A 52 2.11 3.67 -4.54
CA GLY A 52 2.60 2.93 -3.38
C GLY A 52 2.18 3.52 -2.04
N GLU A 53 2.17 4.84 -1.93
CA GLU A 53 1.67 5.55 -0.75
C GLU A 53 0.16 5.31 -0.57
N ASP A 54 -0.63 5.45 -1.64
CA ASP A 54 -2.07 5.21 -1.63
C ASP A 54 -2.41 3.76 -1.26
N LEU A 55 -1.62 2.78 -1.72
CA LEU A 55 -1.73 1.37 -1.31
C LEU A 55 -1.52 1.20 0.20
N CYS A 56 -0.50 1.85 0.76
CA CYS A 56 -0.23 1.78 2.20
C CYS A 56 -1.38 2.42 3.01
N VAL A 57 -1.87 3.57 2.57
CA VAL A 57 -3.01 4.27 3.20
C VAL A 57 -4.28 3.42 3.13
N ALA A 58 -4.57 2.81 1.98
CA ALA A 58 -5.72 1.93 1.81
C ALA A 58 -5.62 0.68 2.68
N ALA A 59 -4.45 0.03 2.71
CA ALA A 59 -4.20 -1.14 3.54
C ALA A 59 -4.37 -0.84 5.03
N ALA A 60 -3.78 0.24 5.53
CA ALA A 60 -3.94 0.66 6.93
C ALA A 60 -5.44 0.85 7.29
N LYS A 61 -6.21 1.53 6.42
CA LYS A 61 -7.66 1.71 6.63
C LYS A 61 -8.42 0.38 6.67
N VAL A 62 -8.09 -0.57 5.79
CA VAL A 62 -8.70 -1.91 5.79
C VAL A 62 -8.39 -2.67 7.08
N LEU A 63 -7.18 -2.51 7.61
CA LEU A 63 -6.75 -3.13 8.87
C LEU A 63 -7.20 -2.37 10.13
N GLY A 64 -7.80 -1.19 9.98
CA GLY A 64 -8.18 -0.33 11.10
C GLY A 64 -7.00 0.35 11.80
N GLU A 65 -5.85 0.47 11.13
CA GLU A 65 -4.64 1.11 11.62
C GLU A 65 -4.52 2.58 11.12
N ASN A 66 -3.66 3.36 11.77
CA ASN A 66 -3.37 4.73 11.36
C ASN A 66 -2.15 4.77 10.41
N PRO A 67 -2.31 5.16 9.12
CA PRO A 67 -1.20 5.15 8.16
C PRO A 67 -0.15 6.25 8.40
N TYR A 68 -0.40 7.22 9.28
CA TYR A 68 0.51 8.35 9.52
C TYR A 68 1.37 8.17 10.78
N GLU A 69 1.20 7.07 11.48
CA GLU A 69 1.93 6.71 12.70
C GLU A 69 2.76 5.45 12.45
N GLU A 70 3.73 5.17 13.33
CA GLU A 70 4.42 3.88 13.31
C GLU A 70 3.40 2.73 13.39
N PRO A 71 3.58 1.65 12.60
CA PRO A 71 4.78 1.31 11.84
C PRO A 71 4.80 1.78 10.37
N TRP A 72 3.82 2.55 9.91
CA TRP A 72 3.66 2.90 8.49
C TRP A 72 4.55 4.05 8.01
N ASN A 73 4.95 4.94 8.94
CA ASN A 73 5.65 6.20 8.64
C ASN A 73 7.10 6.18 9.11
#